data_AF-A0A7V2JJA1-F1
#
_entry.id   AF-A0A7V2JJA1-F1
#
_cell.length_a   1.000
_cell.length_b   1.000
_cell.length_c   1.000
_cell.angle_alpha   90.00
_cell.angle_beta   90.00
_cell.angle_gamma   90.00
#
_symmetry.space_group_name_H-M   'P 1'
#
loop_
_entity.id
_entity.type
_entity.pdbx_description
1 polymer ?
#
loop_
_entity_poly.entity_id
_entity_poly.type
_entity_poly.pdbx_seq_one_letter_code
_entity_poly.pdbx_strand_id
1 'polypeptide(L)'
;SLLMSIVLLIGLNLASRHYGPEPVAAYGNLVQAILYKDSGQPEKAAEHFWLALQSNPDSPLANFNLGELERNRGNYSAAVEYYLRENEIRPHYQTYRGLGICYREMGLHEKSVEAFNQAHIMNPEDQYVRLAYAEEIGELALASFEQQEWTLASERFLEAQAIAPENPFFVFGYAGAIWAMGEHEKADSLMIDLQSKHPDFIPAQQWVEEKWRPLDQ
;
A
#
# COMPACT_ATOMS: atom_id res chain seq x y z
N SER A 1 -15.79 -4.66 -38.49
CA SER A 1 -16.43 -5.97 -38.80
C SER A 1 -17.40 -6.31 -37.68
N LEU A 2 -18.39 -7.18 -37.93
CA LEU A 2 -19.38 -7.65 -36.95
C LEU A 2 -18.74 -8.11 -35.62
N LEU A 3 -17.55 -8.70 -35.72
CA LEU A 3 -16.74 -9.14 -34.58
C LEU A 3 -16.36 -7.97 -33.65
N MET A 4 -15.92 -6.84 -34.21
CA MET A 4 -15.61 -5.64 -33.43
C MET A 4 -16.85 -5.12 -32.71
N SER A 5 -18.02 -5.12 -33.37
CA SER A 5 -19.28 -4.66 -32.77
C SER A 5 -19.75 -5.57 -31.63
N ILE A 6 -19.48 -6.88 -31.71
CA ILE A 6 -19.79 -7.85 -30.64
C ILE A 6 -18.83 -7.67 -29.47
N VAL A 7 -17.53 -7.51 -29.72
CA VAL A 7 -16.54 -7.20 -28.66
C VAL A 7 -16.88 -5.87 -27.99
N LEU A 8 -17.30 -4.87 -28.78
CA LEU A 8 -17.77 -3.57 -28.29
C LEU A 8 -19.00 -3.72 -27.38
N LEU A 9 -19.98 -4.54 -27.77
CA LEU A 9 -21.22 -4.81 -27.00
C LEU A 9 -20.97 -5.61 -25.71
N ILE A 10 -20.07 -6.59 -25.76
CA ILE A 10 -19.68 -7.37 -24.58
C ILE A 10 -18.92 -6.47 -23.60
N GLY A 11 -17.98 -5.67 -24.09
CA GLY A 11 -17.30 -4.67 -23.28
C GLY A 11 -18.27 -3.61 -22.73
N LEU A 12 -19.29 -3.18 -23.49
CA LEU A 12 -20.32 -2.23 -23.04
C LEU A 12 -21.09 -2.80 -21.85
N ASN A 13 -21.42 -4.09 -21.89
CA ASN A 13 -22.18 -4.77 -20.84
C ASN A 13 -21.33 -5.03 -19.59
N LEU A 14 -20.06 -5.40 -19.76
CA LEU A 14 -19.12 -5.66 -18.67
C LEU A 14 -18.63 -4.36 -18.00
N ALA A 15 -18.27 -3.34 -18.80
CA ALA A 15 -17.87 -2.04 -18.30
C ALA A 15 -19.04 -1.32 -17.64
N SER A 16 -20.25 -1.38 -18.18
CA SER A 16 -21.43 -0.78 -17.55
C SER A 16 -21.80 -1.45 -16.22
N ARG A 17 -21.62 -2.77 -16.09
CA ARG A 17 -21.89 -3.51 -14.84
C ARG A 17 -20.89 -3.20 -13.73
N HIS A 18 -19.67 -2.85 -14.07
CA HIS A 18 -18.65 -2.52 -13.07
C HIS A 18 -18.50 -1.01 -12.89
N TYR A 19 -18.35 -0.22 -13.94
CA TYR A 19 -17.91 1.19 -13.88
C TYR A 19 -19.02 2.22 -14.13
N GLY A 20 -20.28 1.80 -14.31
CA GLY A 20 -21.39 2.71 -14.61
C GLY A 20 -21.49 3.07 -16.10
N PRO A 21 -22.53 3.82 -16.51
CA PRO A 21 -22.75 4.17 -17.91
C PRO A 21 -21.74 5.21 -18.38
N GLU A 22 -20.76 4.79 -19.19
CA GLU A 22 -19.85 5.69 -19.90
C GLU A 22 -20.52 6.26 -21.16
N PRO A 23 -20.35 7.55 -21.49
CA PRO A 23 -20.78 8.09 -22.77
C PRO A 23 -20.18 7.31 -23.94
N VAL A 24 -20.96 7.08 -25.00
CA VAL A 24 -20.51 6.31 -26.19
C VAL A 24 -19.20 6.87 -26.78
N ALA A 25 -19.02 8.19 -26.74
CA ALA A 25 -17.81 8.86 -27.19
C ALA A 25 -16.57 8.55 -26.31
N ALA A 26 -16.73 8.46 -24.98
CA ALA A 26 -15.66 8.06 -24.08
C ALA A 26 -15.30 6.58 -24.26
N TYR A 27 -16.32 5.74 -24.47
CA TYR A 27 -16.18 4.30 -24.55
C TYR A 27 -15.28 3.83 -25.71
N GLY A 28 -15.41 4.44 -26.89
CA GLY A 28 -14.53 4.12 -28.03
C GLY A 28 -13.04 4.31 -27.70
N ASN A 29 -12.72 5.38 -26.97
CA ASN A 29 -11.37 5.67 -26.51
C ASN A 29 -10.92 4.72 -25.39
N LEU A 30 -11.79 4.40 -24.42
CA LEU A 30 -11.48 3.42 -23.37
C LEU A 30 -11.09 2.05 -23.93
N VAL A 31 -11.82 1.56 -24.94
CA VAL A 31 -11.50 0.26 -25.57
C VAL A 31 -10.15 0.30 -26.28
N GLN A 32 -9.85 1.36 -27.03
CA GLN A 32 -8.53 1.50 -27.67
C GLN A 32 -7.42 1.57 -26.63
N ALA A 33 -7.64 2.33 -25.54
CA ALA A 33 -6.66 2.47 -24.48
C ALA A 33 -6.30 1.12 -23.84
N ILE A 34 -7.31 0.29 -23.52
CA ILE A 34 -7.11 -1.05 -22.97
C ILE A 34 -6.36 -1.94 -23.95
N LEU A 35 -6.74 -1.94 -25.24
CA LEU A 35 -6.04 -2.73 -26.26
C LEU A 35 -4.57 -2.33 -26.40
N TYR A 36 -4.26 -1.03 -26.35
CA TYR A 36 -2.87 -0.56 -26.38
C TYR A 36 -2.10 -0.95 -25.12
N LYS A 37 -2.73 -0.85 -23.95
CA LYS A 37 -2.14 -1.28 -22.67
C LYS A 37 -1.77 -2.76 -22.70
N ASP A 38 -2.71 -3.62 -23.12
CA ASP A 38 -2.52 -5.07 -23.22
C ASP A 38 -1.48 -5.46 -24.28
N SER A 39 -1.30 -4.61 -25.30
CA SER A 39 -0.29 -4.77 -26.34
C SER A 39 1.08 -4.17 -25.98
N GLY A 40 1.29 -3.75 -24.72
CA GLY A 40 2.55 -3.20 -24.26
C GLY A 40 2.89 -1.82 -24.84
N GLN A 41 1.88 -1.02 -25.20
CA GLN A 41 2.01 0.35 -25.73
C GLN A 41 1.41 1.38 -24.75
N PRO A 42 2.02 1.59 -23.57
CA PRO A 42 1.45 2.41 -22.50
C PRO A 42 1.26 3.88 -22.86
N GLU A 43 2.08 4.44 -23.76
CA GLU A 43 1.95 5.85 -24.19
C GLU A 43 0.69 6.06 -25.03
N LYS A 44 0.40 5.15 -25.96
CA LYS A 44 -0.83 5.18 -26.75
C LYS A 44 -2.05 4.91 -25.88
N ALA A 45 -1.90 4.02 -24.90
CA ALA A 45 -2.94 3.79 -23.90
C ALA A 45 -3.26 5.08 -23.14
N ALA A 46 -2.24 5.79 -22.66
CA ALA A 46 -2.41 7.07 -21.96
C ALA A 46 -3.13 8.11 -22.81
N GLU A 47 -2.75 8.25 -24.09
CA GLU A 47 -3.41 9.17 -25.03
C GLU A 47 -4.91 8.86 -25.15
N HIS A 48 -5.27 7.60 -25.34
CA HIS A 48 -6.68 7.22 -25.45
C HIS A 48 -7.43 7.31 -24.12
N PHE A 49 -6.81 7.03 -22.97
CA PHE A 49 -7.45 7.29 -21.68
C PHE A 49 -7.70 8.79 -21.47
N TRP A 50 -6.78 9.66 -21.89
CA TRP A 50 -6.98 11.11 -21.83
C TRP A 50 -8.11 11.56 -22.76
N LEU A 51 -8.20 11.02 -23.97
CA LEU A 51 -9.33 11.29 -24.88
C LEU A 51 -10.68 10.80 -24.32
N ALA A 52 -10.66 9.69 -23.57
CA ALA A 52 -11.85 9.25 -22.83
C ALA A 52 -12.24 10.27 -21.76
N LEU A 53 -11.28 10.81 -21.00
CA LEU A 53 -11.53 11.87 -20.01
C LEU A 53 -12.03 13.18 -20.64
N GLN A 54 -11.62 13.52 -21.86
CA GLN A 54 -12.19 14.68 -22.58
C GLN A 54 -13.68 14.50 -22.88
N SER A 55 -14.13 13.26 -23.04
CA SER A 55 -15.53 12.92 -23.31
C SER A 55 -16.34 12.67 -22.04
N ASN A 56 -15.69 12.17 -20.98
CA ASN A 56 -16.21 11.98 -19.64
C ASN A 56 -15.13 12.26 -18.59
N PRO A 57 -15.05 13.49 -18.05
CA PRO A 57 -14.05 13.88 -17.06
C PRO A 57 -14.07 13.01 -15.79
N ASP A 58 -15.23 12.45 -15.48
CA ASP A 58 -15.50 11.63 -14.30
C ASP A 58 -15.52 10.13 -14.67
N SER A 59 -14.76 9.69 -15.67
CA SER A 59 -14.63 8.26 -15.97
C SER A 59 -13.73 7.59 -14.92
N PRO A 60 -14.26 6.72 -14.04
CA PRO A 60 -13.43 6.07 -13.03
C PRO A 60 -12.41 5.14 -13.69
N LEU A 61 -12.79 4.48 -14.78
CA LEU A 61 -11.91 3.57 -15.50
C LEU A 61 -10.72 4.29 -16.14
N ALA A 62 -10.93 5.46 -16.76
CA ALA A 62 -9.85 6.24 -17.32
C ALA A 62 -8.93 6.82 -16.24
N ASN A 63 -9.51 7.38 -15.16
CA ASN A 63 -8.75 7.90 -14.02
C ASN A 63 -7.91 6.78 -13.37
N PHE A 64 -8.50 5.62 -13.05
CA PHE A 64 -7.76 4.47 -12.51
C PHE A 64 -6.54 4.08 -13.37
N ASN A 65 -6.76 3.92 -14.69
CA ASN A 65 -5.69 3.44 -15.57
C ASN A 65 -4.62 4.50 -15.82
N LEU A 66 -4.96 5.79 -15.86
CA LEU A 66 -3.97 6.86 -15.90
C LEU A 66 -3.17 6.92 -14.60
N GLY A 67 -3.82 6.73 -13.45
CA GLY A 67 -3.15 6.59 -12.15
C GLY A 67 -2.13 5.45 -12.15
N GLU A 68 -2.51 4.27 -12.65
CA GLU A 68 -1.60 3.12 -12.78
C GLU A 68 -0.43 3.40 -13.73
N LEU A 69 -0.67 4.08 -14.85
CA LEU A 69 0.38 4.45 -15.80
C LEU A 69 1.37 5.43 -15.18
N GLU A 70 0.89 6.46 -14.49
CA GLU A 70 1.75 7.43 -13.80
C GLU A 70 2.51 6.79 -12.62
N ARG A 71 1.88 5.89 -11.87
CA ARG A 71 2.56 5.11 -10.82
C ARG A 71 3.69 4.28 -11.41
N ASN A 72 3.46 3.59 -12.52
CA ASN A 72 4.48 2.78 -13.19
C ASN A 72 5.62 3.63 -13.78
N ARG A 73 5.38 4.92 -14.06
CA ARG A 73 6.39 5.89 -14.46
C ARG A 73 7.17 6.48 -13.28
N GLY A 74 6.78 6.20 -12.04
CA GLY A 74 7.33 6.81 -10.83
C GLY A 74 6.78 8.21 -10.54
N ASN A 75 5.79 8.68 -11.29
CA ASN A 75 5.14 9.97 -11.09
C ASN A 75 4.03 9.86 -10.03
N TYR A 76 4.42 9.55 -8.79
CA TYR A 76 3.49 9.19 -7.72
C TYR A 76 2.48 10.31 -7.38
N SER A 77 2.90 11.58 -7.42
CA SER A 77 1.98 12.70 -7.18
C SER A 77 0.85 12.78 -8.21
N ALA A 78 1.17 12.63 -9.50
CA ALA A 78 0.18 12.60 -10.57
C ALA A 78 -0.72 11.35 -10.46
N ALA A 79 -0.15 10.20 -10.09
CA ALA A 79 -0.92 8.98 -9.85
C ALA A 79 -1.96 9.17 -8.75
N VAL A 80 -1.59 9.81 -7.63
CA VAL A 80 -2.51 10.15 -6.54
C VAL A 80 -3.66 11.02 -7.02
N GLU A 81 -3.41 12.05 -7.83
CA GLU A 81 -4.48 12.91 -8.35
C GLU A 81 -5.54 12.12 -9.13
N TYR A 82 -5.09 11.22 -10.01
CA TYR A 82 -5.98 10.36 -10.78
C TYR A 82 -6.73 9.36 -9.89
N TYR A 83 -6.05 8.72 -8.94
CA TYR A 83 -6.69 7.81 -8.00
C TYR A 83 -7.71 8.50 -7.10
N LEU A 84 -7.46 9.72 -6.64
CA LEU A 84 -8.43 10.46 -5.82
C LEU A 84 -9.70 10.78 -6.60
N ARG A 85 -9.57 11.20 -7.87
CA ARG A 85 -10.74 11.41 -8.75
C ARG A 85 -11.54 10.14 -8.97
N GLU A 86 -10.85 9.02 -9.19
CA GLU A 86 -11.51 7.71 -9.29
C GLU A 86 -12.24 7.36 -7.99
N ASN A 87 -11.56 7.51 -6.86
CA ASN A 87 -12.06 7.16 -5.54
C ASN A 87 -13.26 8.02 -5.11
N GLU A 88 -13.33 9.28 -5.52
CA GLU A 88 -14.49 10.16 -5.28
C GLU A 88 -15.77 9.62 -5.93
N ILE A 89 -15.64 8.91 -7.05
CA ILE A 89 -16.77 8.40 -7.82
C ILE A 89 -17.07 6.96 -7.41
N ARG A 90 -16.02 6.14 -7.29
CA ARG A 90 -16.14 4.72 -6.99
C ARG A 90 -14.96 4.22 -6.15
N PRO A 91 -15.04 4.32 -4.83
CA PRO A 91 -14.03 3.70 -3.97
C PRO A 91 -13.93 2.21 -4.23
N HIS A 92 -12.72 1.72 -4.50
CA HIS A 92 -12.48 0.28 -4.61
C HIS A 92 -11.08 -0.13 -4.17
N TYR A 93 -10.95 -1.43 -3.92
CA TYR A 93 -9.77 -2.07 -3.35
C TYR A 93 -8.46 -1.68 -4.07
N GLN A 94 -8.41 -1.81 -5.40
CA GLN A 94 -7.19 -1.54 -6.17
C GLN A 94 -6.78 -0.06 -6.15
N THR A 95 -7.74 0.87 -6.07
CA THR A 95 -7.43 2.31 -5.96
C THR A 95 -6.82 2.62 -4.61
N TYR A 96 -7.38 2.11 -3.51
CA TYR A 96 -6.77 2.27 -2.18
C TYR A 96 -5.39 1.63 -2.08
N ARG A 97 -5.21 0.44 -2.66
CA ARG A 97 -3.88 -0.17 -2.78
C ARG A 97 -2.91 0.70 -3.58
N GLY A 98 -3.36 1.28 -4.69
CA GLY A 98 -2.57 2.19 -5.52
C GLY A 98 -2.18 3.47 -4.78
N LEU A 99 -3.12 4.07 -4.04
CA LEU A 99 -2.91 5.24 -3.18
C LEU A 99 -1.89 4.95 -2.08
N GLY A 100 -2.03 3.82 -1.36
CA GLY A 100 -1.09 3.41 -0.31
C GLY A 100 0.33 3.32 -0.85
N ILE A 101 0.51 2.65 -1.99
CA ILE A 101 1.83 2.56 -2.66
C ILE A 101 2.35 3.96 -3.00
N CYS A 102 1.55 4.81 -3.64
CA CYS A 102 2.02 6.14 -4.05
C CYS A 102 2.38 7.01 -2.85
N TYR A 103 1.59 6.99 -1.78
CA TYR A 103 1.87 7.77 -0.57
C TYR A 103 3.14 7.29 0.14
N ARG A 104 3.35 5.97 0.23
CA ARG A 104 4.60 5.41 0.75
C ARG A 104 5.82 5.88 -0.02
N GLU A 105 5.79 5.79 -1.36
CA GLU A 105 6.94 6.20 -2.20
C GLU A 105 7.20 7.71 -2.15
N MET A 106 6.19 8.50 -1.72
CA MET A 106 6.33 9.93 -1.45
C MET A 106 6.76 10.25 -0.01
N GLY A 107 6.94 9.24 0.85
CA GLY A 107 7.24 9.41 2.29
C GLY A 107 6.06 9.95 3.12
N LEU A 108 4.84 9.87 2.59
CA LEU A 108 3.62 10.33 3.25
C LEU A 108 2.98 9.18 4.04
N HIS A 109 3.69 8.71 5.06
CA HIS A 109 3.36 7.48 5.80
C HIS A 109 1.98 7.50 6.46
N GLU A 110 1.51 8.62 7.01
CA GLU A 110 0.16 8.69 7.60
C GLU A 110 -0.93 8.45 6.56
N LYS A 111 -0.82 9.08 5.39
CA LYS A 111 -1.78 8.86 4.28
C LYS A 111 -1.67 7.46 3.70
N SER A 112 -0.47 6.90 3.71
CA SER A 112 -0.19 5.54 3.28
C SER A 112 -0.90 4.52 4.19
N VAL A 113 -0.77 4.67 5.51
CA VAL A 113 -1.50 3.89 6.53
C VAL A 113 -3.01 3.98 6.31
N GLU A 114 -3.56 5.17 6.12
CA GLU A 114 -4.99 5.35 5.85
C GLU A 114 -5.45 4.58 4.60
N ALA A 115 -4.71 4.72 3.49
CA ALA A 115 -5.06 4.07 2.23
C ALA A 115 -4.92 2.55 2.30
N PHE A 116 -3.83 2.03 2.88
CA PHE A 116 -3.65 0.59 3.06
C PHE A 116 -4.65 -0.02 4.04
N ASN A 117 -5.05 0.70 5.09
CA ASN A 117 -6.13 0.26 5.97
C ASN A 117 -7.44 0.10 5.20
N GLN A 118 -7.83 1.08 4.37
CA GLN A 118 -9.03 0.95 3.53
C GLN A 118 -8.93 -0.24 2.57
N ALA A 119 -7.77 -0.45 1.94
CA ALA A 119 -7.53 -1.62 1.09
C ALA A 119 -7.64 -2.94 1.89
N HIS A 120 -7.08 -2.99 3.10
CA HIS A 120 -7.12 -4.16 3.97
C HIS A 120 -8.56 -4.49 4.43
N ILE A 121 -9.36 -3.48 4.79
CA ILE A 121 -10.78 -3.66 5.11
C ILE A 121 -11.55 -4.26 3.93
N MET A 122 -11.25 -3.82 2.71
CA MET A 122 -11.92 -4.32 1.50
C MET A 122 -11.47 -5.72 1.07
N ASN A 123 -10.21 -6.07 1.31
CA ASN A 123 -9.67 -7.39 1.01
C ASN A 123 -8.63 -7.82 2.07
N PRO A 124 -9.09 -8.40 3.19
CA PRO A 124 -8.21 -8.79 4.30
C PRO A 124 -7.19 -9.90 3.95
N GLU A 125 -7.49 -10.68 2.92
CA GLU A 125 -6.69 -11.85 2.50
C GLU A 125 -5.50 -11.45 1.61
N ASP A 126 -5.43 -10.20 1.12
CA ASP A 126 -4.28 -9.74 0.35
C ASP A 126 -3.06 -9.56 1.27
N GLN A 127 -2.19 -10.55 1.25
CA GLN A 127 -0.98 -10.58 2.05
C GLN A 127 -0.06 -9.38 1.80
N TYR A 128 0.02 -8.90 0.55
CA TYR A 128 0.85 -7.74 0.25
C TYR A 128 0.30 -6.49 0.94
N VAL A 129 -1.01 -6.25 0.86
CA VAL A 129 -1.63 -5.10 1.53
C VAL A 129 -1.53 -5.20 3.04
N ARG A 130 -1.74 -6.41 3.61
CA ARG A 130 -1.59 -6.63 5.05
C ARG A 130 -0.17 -6.29 5.54
N LEU A 131 0.85 -6.78 4.84
CA LEU A 131 2.24 -6.51 5.19
C LEU A 131 2.59 -5.03 5.01
N ALA A 132 2.24 -4.44 3.86
CA ALA A 132 2.49 -3.03 3.61
C ALA A 132 1.80 -2.14 4.65
N TYR A 133 0.57 -2.44 5.05
CA TYR A 133 -0.14 -1.72 6.10
C TYR A 133 0.63 -1.74 7.43
N ALA A 134 1.06 -2.94 7.87
CA ALA A 134 1.83 -3.08 9.10
C ALA A 134 3.20 -2.40 9.03
N GLU A 135 3.89 -2.49 7.89
CA GLU A 135 5.17 -1.83 7.64
C GLU A 135 5.05 -0.31 7.77
N GLU A 136 4.00 0.30 7.19
CA GLU A 136 3.78 1.75 7.29
C GLU A 136 3.47 2.19 8.74
N ILE A 137 2.73 1.39 9.51
CA ILE A 137 2.56 1.64 10.95
C ILE A 137 3.91 1.56 11.66
N GLY A 138 4.76 0.59 11.28
CA GLY A 138 6.12 0.45 11.79
C GLY A 138 7.01 1.67 11.50
N GLU A 139 6.93 2.24 10.30
CA GLU A 139 7.64 3.49 9.95
C GLU A 139 7.17 4.66 10.84
N LEU A 140 5.86 4.80 11.05
CA LEU A 140 5.33 5.79 12.00
C LEU A 140 5.76 5.51 13.45
N ALA A 141 5.92 4.24 13.84
CA ALA A 141 6.41 3.86 15.16
C ALA A 141 7.88 4.26 15.33
N LEU A 142 8.72 4.02 14.31
CA LEU A 142 10.12 4.43 14.27
C LEU A 142 10.26 5.95 14.32
N ALA A 143 9.45 6.68 13.55
CA ALA A 143 9.45 8.15 13.57
C ALA A 143 9.09 8.72 14.95
N SER A 144 8.11 8.13 15.66
CA SER A 144 7.80 8.51 17.05
C SER A 144 8.90 8.10 18.02
N PHE A 145 9.55 6.96 17.80
CA PHE A 145 10.71 6.54 18.58
C PHE A 145 11.85 7.57 18.45
N GLU A 146 12.20 8.01 17.24
CA GLU A 146 13.23 9.03 17.03
C GLU A 146 12.89 10.37 17.73
N GLN A 147 11.60 10.71 17.81
CA GLN A 147 11.08 11.88 18.51
C GLN A 147 11.00 11.71 20.02
N GLN A 148 11.42 10.56 20.56
CA GLN A 148 11.35 10.20 21.98
C GLN A 148 9.93 10.06 22.53
N GLU A 149 8.96 9.86 21.65
CA GLU A 149 7.56 9.59 21.98
C GLU A 149 7.37 8.09 22.25
N TRP A 150 8.09 7.56 23.23
CA TRP A 150 8.23 6.12 23.48
C TRP A 150 6.91 5.38 23.66
N THR A 151 5.93 6.02 24.32
CA THR A 151 4.60 5.45 24.51
C THR A 151 3.89 5.27 23.18
N LEU A 152 3.86 6.31 22.34
CA LEU A 152 3.23 6.26 21.01
C LEU A 152 3.95 5.26 20.08
N ALA A 153 5.29 5.24 20.12
CA ALA A 153 6.08 4.25 19.40
C ALA A 153 5.71 2.82 19.82
N SER A 154 5.60 2.57 21.13
CA SER A 154 5.24 1.25 21.65
C SER A 154 3.84 0.80 21.24
N GLU A 155 2.86 1.71 21.23
CA GLU A 155 1.50 1.44 20.79
C GLU A 155 1.46 1.07 19.31
N ARG A 156 2.15 1.83 18.45
CA ARG A 156 2.22 1.57 17.02
C ARG A 156 2.95 0.27 16.69
N PHE A 157 4.05 -0.06 17.39
CA PHE A 157 4.71 -1.35 17.21
C PHE A 157 3.81 -2.53 17.58
N LEU A 158 3.00 -2.41 18.65
CA LEU A 158 2.03 -3.44 19.01
C LEU A 158 0.91 -3.56 17.97
N GLU A 159 0.43 -2.44 17.42
CA GLU A 159 -0.56 -2.45 16.34
C GLU A 159 0.00 -3.16 15.10
N ALA A 160 1.21 -2.80 14.65
CA ALA A 160 1.88 -3.45 13.53
C ALA A 160 2.10 -4.95 13.76
N GLN A 161 2.51 -5.34 14.98
CA GLN A 161 2.66 -6.73 15.38
C GLN A 161 1.33 -7.50 15.33
N ALA A 162 0.22 -6.88 15.73
CA ALA A 162 -1.09 -7.53 15.69
C ALA A 162 -1.54 -7.83 14.25
N ILE A 163 -1.15 -7.01 13.29
CA ILE A 163 -1.48 -7.16 11.86
C ILE A 163 -0.55 -8.17 11.17
N ALA A 164 0.75 -8.11 11.46
CA ALA A 164 1.77 -8.96 10.85
C ALA A 164 2.71 -9.55 11.93
N PRO A 165 2.22 -10.52 12.72
CA PRO A 165 2.98 -11.12 13.82
C PRO A 165 4.20 -11.92 13.37
N GLU A 166 4.28 -12.27 12.08
CA GLU A 166 5.42 -12.95 11.47
C GLU A 166 6.67 -12.07 11.35
N ASN A 167 6.52 -10.74 11.44
CA ASN A 167 7.64 -9.81 11.27
C ASN A 167 8.32 -9.52 12.63
N PRO A 168 9.56 -10.00 12.86
CA PRO A 168 10.25 -9.85 14.15
C PRO A 168 10.65 -8.40 14.45
N PHE A 169 10.68 -7.51 13.44
CA PHE A 169 11.05 -6.11 13.64
C PHE A 169 10.07 -5.36 14.52
N PHE A 170 8.78 -5.71 14.53
CA PHE A 170 7.79 -5.04 15.38
C PHE A 170 7.98 -5.39 16.86
N VAL A 171 8.28 -6.65 17.17
CA VAL A 171 8.61 -7.07 18.54
C VAL A 171 9.90 -6.40 19.01
N PHE A 172 10.91 -6.34 18.13
CA PHE A 172 12.16 -5.65 18.40
C PHE A 172 11.94 -4.16 18.71
N GLY A 173 11.20 -3.45 17.85
CA GLY A 173 10.88 -2.04 18.05
C GLY A 173 10.10 -1.78 19.34
N TYR A 174 9.10 -2.62 19.64
CA TYR A 174 8.36 -2.55 20.90
C TYR A 174 9.27 -2.76 22.12
N ALA A 175 10.15 -3.78 22.09
CA ALA A 175 11.10 -4.04 23.16
C ALA A 175 12.05 -2.84 23.38
N GLY A 176 12.53 -2.22 22.30
CA GLY A 176 13.30 -0.97 22.36
C GLY A 176 12.53 0.18 23.01
N ALA A 177 11.26 0.38 22.61
CA ALA A 177 10.41 1.45 23.14
C ALA A 177 10.14 1.31 24.64
N ILE A 178 9.77 0.11 25.11
CA ILE A 178 9.51 -0.11 26.53
C ILE A 178 10.81 -0.11 27.36
N TRP A 179 11.93 -0.50 26.77
CA TRP A 179 13.23 -0.36 27.42
C TRP A 179 13.57 1.12 27.67
N ALA A 180 13.31 2.00 26.69
CA ALA A 180 13.49 3.45 26.84
C ALA A 180 12.56 4.05 27.92
N MET A 181 11.42 3.41 28.18
CA MET A 181 10.49 3.77 29.27
C MET A 181 10.90 3.19 30.64
N GLY A 182 11.97 2.40 30.71
CA GLY A 182 12.48 1.79 31.96
C GLY A 182 11.91 0.41 32.28
N GLU A 183 11.08 -0.18 31.41
CA GLU A 183 10.58 -1.56 31.57
C GLU A 183 11.62 -2.60 31.12
N HIS A 184 12.84 -2.52 31.66
CA HIS A 184 13.99 -3.29 31.20
C HIS A 184 13.78 -4.81 31.28
N GLU A 185 13.25 -5.32 32.40
CA GLU A 185 13.03 -6.77 32.58
C GLU A 185 12.09 -7.36 31.52
N LYS A 186 11.03 -6.63 31.19
CA LYS A 186 10.07 -7.04 30.17
C LYS A 186 10.67 -6.96 28.77
N ALA A 187 11.42 -5.90 28.47
CA ALA A 187 12.15 -5.78 27.22
C ALA A 187 13.10 -6.97 27.01
N ASP A 188 13.89 -7.33 28.02
CA ASP A 188 14.83 -8.45 27.92
C ASP A 188 14.10 -9.78 27.74
N SER A 189 13.01 -10.00 28.49
CA SER A 189 12.21 -11.20 28.35
C SER A 189 11.67 -11.37 26.93
N LEU A 190 11.23 -10.26 26.30
CA LEU A 190 10.79 -10.27 24.91
C LEU A 190 11.93 -10.55 23.94
N MET A 191 13.11 -9.97 24.16
CA MET A 191 14.27 -10.18 23.30
C MET A 191 14.81 -11.61 23.35
N ILE A 192 14.79 -12.24 24.52
CA ILE A 192 15.15 -13.66 24.69
C ILE A 192 14.15 -14.56 23.97
N ASP A 193 12.84 -14.32 24.13
CA ASP A 193 11.80 -15.07 23.42
C ASP A 193 11.90 -14.86 21.89
N LEU A 194 12.16 -13.62 21.46
CA LEU A 194 12.37 -13.27 20.05
C LEU A 194 13.57 -14.01 19.46
N GLN A 195 14.72 -14.01 20.13
CA GLN A 195 15.91 -14.74 19.69
C GLN A 195 15.65 -16.25 19.63
N SER A 196 14.92 -16.81 20.61
CA SER A 196 14.58 -18.23 20.62
C SER A 196 13.68 -18.62 19.45
N LYS A 197 12.76 -17.75 19.03
CA LYS A 197 11.84 -17.99 17.90
C LYS A 197 12.46 -17.68 16.55
N HIS A 198 13.35 -16.69 16.50
CA HIS A 198 14.01 -16.20 15.31
C HIS A 198 15.52 -16.20 15.53
N PRO A 199 16.16 -17.40 15.58
CA PRO A 199 17.57 -17.50 15.90
C PRO A 199 18.47 -16.76 14.90
N ASP A 200 18.04 -16.58 13.64
CA ASP A 200 18.80 -15.86 12.61
C ASP A 200 18.57 -14.33 12.63
N PHE A 201 17.72 -13.81 13.52
CA PHE A 201 17.42 -12.39 13.63
C PHE A 201 18.51 -11.67 14.45
N ILE A 202 19.51 -11.15 13.74
CA ILE A 202 20.72 -10.52 14.29
C ILE A 202 20.46 -9.47 15.37
N PRO A 203 19.47 -8.54 15.24
CA PRO A 203 19.25 -7.52 16.27
C PRO A 203 18.92 -8.12 17.65
N ALA A 204 18.19 -9.24 17.69
CA ALA A 204 17.92 -9.93 18.95
C ALA A 204 19.13 -10.67 19.51
N GLN A 205 19.95 -11.25 18.64
CA GLN A 205 21.22 -11.86 19.07
C GLN A 205 22.13 -10.84 19.73
N GLN A 206 22.35 -9.70 19.07
CA GLN A 206 23.25 -8.65 19.56
C GLN A 206 22.79 -8.10 20.92
N TRP A 207 21.49 -7.85 21.08
CA TRP A 207 20.93 -7.40 22.36
C TRP A 207 21.24 -8.37 23.50
N VAL A 208 21.05 -9.67 23.27
CA VAL A 208 21.28 -10.70 24.29
C VAL A 208 22.78 -10.88 24.56
N GLU A 209 23.61 -10.90 23.52
CA GLU A 209 25.07 -11.04 23.64
C GLU A 209 25.73 -9.86 24.37
N GLU A 210 25.30 -8.63 24.11
CA GLU A 210 25.83 -7.45 24.79
C GLU A 210 25.50 -7.46 26.28
N LYS A 211 24.31 -7.95 26.64
CA LYS A 211 23.84 -7.98 28.03
C LYS A 211 24.40 -9.14 28.84
N TRP A 212 24.61 -10.29 28.20
CA TRP A 212 25.02 -11.54 28.84
C TRP A 212 26.44 -11.98 28.44
N ARG A 213 27.24 -11.05 27.90
CA ARG A 213 28.67 -11.29 27.68
C ARG A 213 29.28 -11.82 28.98
N PRO A 214 29.87 -13.04 28.99
CA PRO A 214 30.70 -13.44 30.11
C PRO A 214 31.74 -12.33 30.31
N LEU A 215 31.89 -11.85 31.55
CA LEU A 215 32.97 -10.95 31.93
C LEU A 215 34.31 -11.70 31.93
N ASP A 216 34.69 -12.25 30.77
CA ASP A 216 35.94 -12.96 30.56
C ASP A 216 36.75 -12.24 29.48
N GLN A 217 37.39 -11.13 29.88
CA GLN A 217 38.79 -10.76 29.58
C GLN A 217 39.17 -9.40 30.18
#